data_AF-A0A8X6KNQ6-F1
#
_entry.id   AF-A0A8X6KNQ6-F1
#
_cell.length_a   1.000
_cell.length_b   1.000
_cell.length_c   1.000
_cell.angle_alpha   90.00
_cell.angle_beta   90.00
_cell.angle_gamma   90.00
#
_symmetry.space_group_name_H-M   'P 1'
#
loop_
_entity.id
_entity.type
_entity.pdbx_description
1 polymer ?
#
loop_
_entity_poly.entity_id
_entity_poly.type
_entity_poly.pdbx_seq_one_letter_code
_entity_poly.pdbx_strand_id
1 'polypeptide(L)'
;MLPLTLLKWKSRDVSPKSHSFLIDFNQIHVRNLFLFVLPSAFRQYFGENIHCQLDGHKVSQSFLDTKCFINGTLTNFSGVENPILPVLYHDYYQWVSIVLLLQALSFHLPFRLYSKTLHSYVQELIIQKVDPLNTIECFRSLPPLKAMACFGNYGP
;
A
#
# COMPACT_ATOMS: atom_id res chain seq x y z
N MET A 1 21.31 14.53 -27.51
CA MET A 1 21.35 13.19 -28.16
C MET A 1 21.91 12.20 -27.16
N LEU A 2 21.04 11.43 -26.50
CA LEU A 2 21.38 10.35 -25.57
C LEU A 2 20.71 9.08 -26.11
N PRO A 3 21.44 7.98 -26.30
CA PRO A 3 20.94 6.82 -27.02
C PRO A 3 19.94 6.02 -26.17
N LEU A 4 18.76 5.81 -26.77
CA LEU A 4 17.58 5.08 -26.28
C LEU A 4 17.76 3.55 -26.18
N THR A 5 18.95 3.04 -25.87
CA THR A 5 19.25 1.60 -26.02
C THR A 5 19.33 0.80 -24.71
N LEU A 6 18.99 1.38 -23.55
CA LEU A 6 19.04 0.67 -22.25
C LEU A 6 17.69 0.24 -21.66
N LEU A 7 16.57 0.48 -22.34
CA LEU A 7 15.28 -0.12 -21.93
C LEU A 7 15.02 -1.41 -22.72
N LYS A 8 15.91 -2.40 -22.57
CA LYS A 8 15.57 -3.79 -22.88
C LYS A 8 14.64 -4.28 -21.77
N TRP A 9 13.37 -3.91 -21.92
CA TRP A 9 12.27 -4.35 -21.07
C TRP A 9 12.19 -5.88 -21.11
N LYS A 10 12.75 -6.51 -20.07
CA LYS A 10 12.63 -7.95 -19.84
C LYS A 10 11.15 -8.25 -19.61
N SER A 11 10.49 -8.77 -20.65
CA SER A 11 9.11 -9.23 -20.58
C SER A 11 9.02 -10.32 -19.53
N ARG A 12 8.50 -9.96 -18.37
CA ARG A 12 8.06 -10.91 -17.36
C ARG A 12 6.83 -11.59 -17.94
N ASP A 13 6.85 -12.92 -18.01
CA ASP A 13 5.80 -13.74 -18.60
C ASP A 13 4.41 -13.25 -18.19
N VAL A 14 3.61 -12.95 -19.23
CA VAL A 14 2.23 -12.52 -19.09
C VAL A 14 1.42 -13.75 -18.69
N SER A 15 1.31 -13.99 -17.38
CA SER A 15 0.21 -14.79 -16.83
C SER A 15 -1.10 -14.14 -17.32
N PRO A 16 -2.08 -14.92 -17.82
CA PRO A 16 -3.35 -14.39 -18.27
C PRO A 16 -4.02 -13.73 -17.07
N LYS A 17 -3.95 -12.39 -17.01
CA LYS A 17 -4.66 -11.63 -15.99
C LYS A 17 -6.14 -11.81 -16.29
N SER A 18 -6.81 -12.66 -15.53
CA SER A 18 -8.25 -12.49 -15.31
C SER A 18 -8.43 -11.02 -14.92
N HIS A 19 -9.17 -10.26 -15.72
CA HIS A 19 -9.34 -8.82 -15.55
C HIS A 19 -10.19 -8.58 -14.28
N SER A 20 -9.57 -8.74 -13.11
CA SER A 20 -10.24 -8.56 -11.82
C SER A 20 -10.25 -7.07 -11.51
N PHE A 21 -11.36 -6.43 -11.88
CA PHE A 21 -11.70 -5.04 -11.54
C PHE A 21 -11.39 -4.67 -10.08
N LEU A 22 -11.53 -5.63 -9.15
CA LEU A 22 -11.21 -5.46 -7.72
C LEU A 22 -9.72 -5.19 -7.45
N ILE A 23 -8.82 -5.76 -8.23
CA ILE A 23 -7.37 -5.56 -8.10
C ILE A 23 -7.01 -4.15 -8.55
N ASP A 24 -7.56 -3.74 -9.69
CA ASP A 24 -7.35 -2.40 -10.23
C ASP A 24 -7.94 -1.34 -9.30
N PHE A 25 -9.12 -1.60 -8.73
CA PHE A 25 -9.75 -0.73 -7.74
C PHE A 25 -8.89 -0.54 -6.48
N ASN A 26 -8.38 -1.64 -5.90
CA ASN A 26 -7.52 -1.57 -4.72
C ASN A 26 -6.19 -0.86 -5.01
N GLN A 27 -5.59 -1.09 -6.18
CA GLN A 27 -4.34 -0.45 -6.57
C GLN A 27 -4.51 1.05 -6.84
N ILE A 28 -5.63 1.46 -7.45
CA ILE A 28 -5.98 2.88 -7.66
C ILE A 28 -6.28 3.56 -6.33
N HIS A 29 -7.04 2.91 -5.45
CA HIS A 29 -7.39 3.46 -4.14
C HIS A 29 -6.15 3.69 -3.27
N VAL A 30 -5.25 2.70 -3.18
CA VAL A 30 -3.98 2.82 -2.43
C VAL A 30 -3.08 3.92 -3.05
N ARG A 31 -2.98 3.99 -4.38
CA ARG A 31 -2.21 5.04 -5.06
C ARG A 31 -2.77 6.43 -4.75
N ASN A 32 -4.09 6.61 -4.85
CA ASN A 32 -4.73 7.89 -4.56
C ASN A 32 -4.56 8.26 -3.09
N LEU A 33 -4.76 7.31 -2.17
CA LEU A 33 -4.55 7.56 -0.75
C LEU A 33 -3.12 8.02 -0.47
N PHE A 34 -2.11 7.38 -1.06
CA PHE A 34 -0.72 7.78 -0.86
C PHE A 34 -0.41 9.17 -1.43
N LEU A 35 -1.00 9.53 -2.58
CA LEU A 35 -0.86 10.85 -3.19
C LEU A 35 -1.50 11.98 -2.36
N PHE A 36 -2.58 11.71 -1.62
CA PHE A 36 -3.24 12.72 -0.78
C PHE A 36 -2.76 12.72 0.68
N VAL A 37 -2.37 11.57 1.22
CA VAL A 37 -1.93 11.41 2.61
C VAL A 37 -0.48 11.86 2.79
N LEU A 38 0.42 11.56 1.85
CA LEU A 38 1.81 11.96 1.99
C LEU A 38 1.95 13.49 2.10
N PRO A 39 1.36 14.31 1.21
CA PRO A 39 1.46 15.76 1.34
C PRO A 39 0.90 16.26 2.67
N SER A 40 -0.28 15.78 3.08
CA SER A 40 -0.93 16.24 4.32
C SER A 40 -0.15 15.88 5.60
N ALA A 41 0.73 14.88 5.55
CA ALA A 41 1.64 14.57 6.64
C ALA A 41 2.85 15.53 6.73
N PHE A 42 3.22 16.20 5.63
CA PHE A 42 4.36 17.12 5.62
C PHE A 42 3.95 18.51 6.10
N ARG A 43 4.28 18.79 7.37
CA ARG A 43 4.12 20.11 8.02
C ARG A 43 4.79 21.28 7.29
N GLN A 44 5.72 21.00 6.39
CA GLN A 44 6.46 22.01 5.62
C GLN A 44 5.65 22.58 4.45
N TYR A 45 4.61 21.89 3.99
CA TYR A 45 3.80 22.31 2.82
C TYR A 45 2.47 22.98 3.19
N PHE A 46 1.94 22.73 4.38
CA PHE A 46 0.62 23.23 4.82
C PHE A 46 0.69 24.39 5.81
N GLY A 47 1.88 24.86 6.18
CA GLY A 47 2.08 25.96 7.12
C GLY A 47 2.02 25.50 8.59
N GLU A 48 2.18 26.47 9.52
CA GLU A 48 2.13 26.17 10.95
C GLU A 48 0.70 25.76 11.38
N ASN A 49 0.62 24.76 12.28
CA ASN A 49 -0.62 24.02 12.51
C ASN A 49 -1.78 24.90 13.02
N ILE A 50 -1.52 25.74 14.02
CA ILE A 50 -2.45 26.73 14.60
C ILE A 50 -1.65 27.74 15.40
N HIS A 51 -2.06 29.01 15.38
CA HIS A 51 -1.48 30.06 16.21
C HIS A 51 -2.39 30.37 17.41
N CYS A 52 -1.83 30.30 18.61
CA CYS A 52 -2.53 30.57 19.85
C CYS A 52 -2.02 31.86 20.49
N GLN A 53 -2.87 32.88 20.48
CA GLN A 53 -2.57 34.16 21.13
C GLN A 53 -3.08 34.14 22.58
N LEU A 54 -2.19 34.40 23.55
CA LEU A 54 -2.54 34.61 24.95
C LEU A 54 -2.35 36.08 25.31
N ASP A 55 -3.42 36.74 25.74
CA ASP A 55 -3.38 38.12 26.25
C ASP A 55 -2.83 38.12 27.68
N GLY A 56 -1.51 38.34 27.79
CA GLY A 56 -0.82 38.49 29.08
C GLY A 56 0.31 37.47 29.31
N HIS A 57 1.55 37.94 29.13
CA HIS A 57 2.84 37.36 29.56
C HIS A 57 3.52 36.21 28.77
N LYS A 58 4.70 36.55 28.23
CA LYS A 58 6.03 35.86 28.13
C LYS A 58 6.14 34.33 28.06
N VAL A 59 5.30 33.64 27.29
CA VAL A 59 5.58 32.24 26.89
C VAL A 59 6.00 32.22 25.42
N SER A 60 6.92 31.32 25.04
CA SER A 60 7.33 31.20 23.63
C SER A 60 6.14 30.76 22.77
N GLN A 61 5.84 31.53 21.72
CA GLN A 61 4.73 31.26 20.80
C GLN A 61 4.77 29.83 20.24
N SER A 62 5.97 29.33 19.91
CA SER A 62 6.16 27.95 19.44
C SER A 62 5.71 26.87 20.44
N PHE A 63 5.85 27.12 21.74
CA PHE A 63 5.39 26.20 22.77
C PHE A 63 3.87 26.24 22.91
N LEU A 64 3.29 27.44 22.85
CA LEU A 64 1.84 27.64 22.92
C LEU A 64 1.12 26.98 21.74
N ASP A 65 1.63 27.18 20.53
CA ASP A 65 1.10 26.61 19.31
C ASP A 65 1.14 25.07 19.35
N THR A 66 2.25 24.51 19.83
CA THR A 66 2.39 23.06 20.03
C THR A 66 1.42 22.54 21.10
N LYS A 67 1.28 23.26 22.22
CA LYS A 67 0.37 22.88 23.30
C LYS A 67 -1.09 22.89 22.85
N CYS A 68 -1.52 23.95 22.17
CA CYS A 68 -2.85 24.03 21.61
C CYS A 68 -3.11 22.89 20.61
N PHE A 69 -2.12 22.57 19.78
CA PHE A 69 -2.29 21.52 18.76
C PHE A 69 -2.44 20.13 19.40
N ILE A 70 -1.69 19.84 20.46
CA ILE A 70 -1.72 18.53 21.13
C ILE A 70 -2.95 18.37 22.03
N ASN A 71 -3.34 19.40 22.77
CA ASN A 71 -4.50 19.32 23.66
C ASN A 71 -5.84 19.42 22.92
N GLY A 72 -5.83 19.88 21.67
CA GLY A 72 -7.05 20.19 20.92
C GLY A 72 -7.60 21.56 21.27
N THR A 73 -8.42 22.10 20.37
CA THR A 73 -9.08 23.40 20.55
C THR A 73 -10.58 23.21 20.71
N LEU A 74 -11.24 24.21 21.29
CA LEU A 74 -12.68 24.28 21.39
C LEU A 74 -13.16 25.59 20.79
N THR A 75 -14.20 25.53 19.98
CA THR A 75 -14.95 26.69 19.55
C THR A 75 -16.12 26.85 20.51
N ASN A 76 -16.02 27.89 21.35
CA ASN A 76 -17.11 28.27 22.22
C ASN A 76 -18.01 29.25 21.48
N PHE A 77 -19.14 28.75 21.01
CA PHE A 77 -20.15 29.59 20.38
C PHE A 77 -21.04 30.32 21.39
N SER A 78 -20.97 29.97 22.68
CA SER A 78 -21.56 30.77 23.75
C SER A 78 -20.71 32.03 23.96
N GLY A 79 -20.86 32.99 23.05
CA GLY A 79 -20.51 34.37 23.31
C GLY A 79 -21.50 34.99 24.31
N VAL A 80 -21.15 36.16 24.83
CA VAL A 80 -21.98 36.99 25.73
C VAL A 80 -23.41 37.22 25.16
N GLU A 81 -23.61 37.01 23.86
CA GLU A 81 -24.84 37.27 23.13
C GLU A 81 -25.83 36.09 23.06
N ASN A 82 -25.40 34.81 23.21
CA ASN A 82 -26.29 33.63 23.09
C ASN A 82 -25.84 32.44 23.96
N PRO A 83 -26.35 32.27 25.19
CA PRO A 83 -25.89 31.24 26.15
C PRO A 83 -26.36 29.81 25.85
N ILE A 84 -27.08 29.58 24.75
CA ILE A 84 -27.68 28.27 24.40
C ILE A 84 -26.80 27.50 23.40
N LEU A 85 -25.76 28.14 22.84
CA LEU A 85 -25.02 27.56 21.73
C LEU A 85 -23.93 26.59 22.24
N PRO A 86 -23.84 25.36 21.69
CA PRO A 86 -23.01 24.31 22.24
C PRO A 86 -21.52 24.59 22.01
N VAL A 87 -20.67 24.05 22.89
CA VAL A 87 -19.22 24.05 22.73
C VAL A 87 -18.83 22.93 21.76
N LEU A 88 -18.12 23.26 20.68
CA LEU A 88 -17.65 22.28 19.69
C LEU A 88 -16.15 22.03 19.89
N TYR A 89 -15.77 20.76 20.00
CA TYR A 89 -14.38 20.33 20.17
C TYR A 89 -13.74 19.95 18.84
N HIS A 90 -12.47 20.32 18.67
CA HIS A 90 -11.68 20.08 17.46
C HIS A 90 -10.37 19.33 17.79
N ASP A 91 -10.47 18.01 17.94
CA ASP A 91 -9.37 17.08 18.23
C ASP A 91 -9.05 16.11 17.06
N TYR A 92 -9.82 16.21 15.97
CA TYR A 92 -9.75 15.27 14.84
C TYR A 92 -8.46 15.39 14.01
N TYR A 93 -7.80 16.56 14.00
CA TYR A 93 -6.63 16.83 13.15
C TYR A 93 -5.47 15.85 13.36
N GLN A 94 -5.33 15.31 14.57
CA GLN A 94 -4.27 14.37 14.93
C GLN A 94 -4.53 12.98 14.35
N TRP A 95 -5.79 12.56 14.32
CA TRP A 95 -6.19 11.20 13.98
C TRP A 95 -6.42 10.98 12.49
N VAL A 96 -6.83 12.02 11.75
CA VAL A 96 -7.15 11.91 10.32
C VAL A 96 -5.99 11.29 9.53
N SER A 97 -4.76 11.79 9.71
CA SER A 97 -3.60 11.28 8.99
C SER A 97 -3.25 9.82 9.36
N ILE A 98 -3.45 9.45 10.63
CA ILE A 98 -3.19 8.09 11.13
C ILE A 98 -4.22 7.11 10.56
N VAL A 99 -5.51 7.47 10.59
CA VAL A 99 -6.58 6.62 10.07
C VAL A 99 -6.44 6.43 8.57
N LEU A 100 -6.09 7.48 7.82
CA LEU A 100 -5.86 7.36 6.38
C LEU A 100 -4.66 6.45 6.08
N LEU A 101 -3.56 6.55 6.82
CA LEU A 101 -2.43 5.61 6.66
C LEU A 101 -2.86 4.17 6.95
N LEU A 102 -3.60 3.95 8.04
CA LEU A 102 -4.08 2.61 8.41
C LEU A 102 -5.03 2.03 7.37
N GLN A 103 -5.90 2.85 6.77
CA GLN A 103 -6.76 2.46 5.66
C GLN A 103 -5.93 2.02 4.44
N ALA A 104 -4.91 2.78 4.05
CA ALA A 104 -3.99 2.38 2.98
C ALA A 104 -3.34 1.02 3.25
N LEU A 105 -2.84 0.80 4.47
CA LEU A 105 -2.22 -0.46 4.87
C LEU A 105 -3.23 -1.62 4.83
N SER A 106 -4.44 -1.39 5.35
CA SER A 106 -5.50 -2.40 5.42
C SER A 106 -5.96 -2.85 4.03
N PHE A 107 -5.95 -1.96 3.03
CA PHE A 107 -6.26 -2.32 1.64
C PHE A 107 -5.06 -2.91 0.88
N HIS A 108 -3.82 -2.55 1.24
CA HIS A 108 -2.63 -3.05 0.54
C HIS A 108 -2.19 -4.45 1.01
N LEU A 109 -2.20 -4.70 2.32
CA LEU A 109 -1.67 -5.92 2.94
C LEU A 109 -2.37 -7.21 2.51
N PRO A 110 -3.72 -7.35 2.60
CA PRO A 110 -4.37 -8.61 2.29
C PRO A 110 -4.11 -9.07 0.86
N PHE A 111 -4.05 -8.14 -0.10
CA PHE A 111 -3.76 -8.45 -1.49
C PHE A 111 -2.31 -8.91 -1.71
N ARG A 112 -1.34 -8.27 -1.05
CA ARG A 112 0.07 -8.66 -1.16
C ARG A 112 0.31 -10.04 -0.54
N LEU A 113 -0.33 -10.33 0.58
CA LEU A 113 -0.27 -11.64 1.22
C LEU A 113 -0.90 -12.69 0.31
N TYR A 114 -2.12 -12.44 -0.17
CA TYR A 114 -2.83 -13.35 -1.08
C TYR A 114 -2.04 -13.63 -2.37
N SER A 115 -1.46 -12.61 -3.00
CA SER A 115 -0.69 -12.77 -4.23
C SER A 115 0.57 -13.62 -4.03
N LYS A 116 1.25 -13.48 -2.88
CA LYS A 116 2.42 -14.32 -2.56
C LYS A 116 2.02 -15.77 -2.35
N THR A 117 0.96 -16.01 -1.57
CA THR A 117 0.45 -17.36 -1.30
C THR A 117 -0.03 -18.05 -2.58
N LEU A 118 -0.80 -17.35 -3.42
CA LEU A 118 -1.30 -17.89 -4.68
C LEU A 118 -0.17 -18.18 -5.67
N HIS A 119 0.85 -17.32 -5.72
CA HIS A 119 2.00 -17.55 -6.59
C HIS A 119 2.73 -18.84 -6.23
N SER A 120 3.00 -19.07 -4.94
CA SER A 120 3.61 -20.32 -4.46
C SER A 120 2.76 -21.55 -4.83
N TYR A 121 1.45 -21.49 -4.58
CA TYR A 121 0.53 -22.59 -4.89
C TYR A 121 0.48 -22.92 -6.39
N VAL A 122 0.45 -21.91 -7.26
CA VAL A 122 0.42 -22.13 -8.72
C VAL A 122 1.75 -22.69 -9.23
N GLN A 123 2.89 -22.29 -8.66
CA GLN A 123 4.20 -22.85 -9.03
C GLN A 123 4.27 -24.35 -8.73
N GLU A 124 3.76 -24.78 -7.57
CA GLU A 124 3.70 -26.20 -7.19
C GLU A 124 2.85 -27.01 -8.19
N LEU A 125 1.70 -26.48 -8.60
CA LEU A 125 0.83 -27.14 -9.59
C LEU A 125 1.45 -27.21 -10.99
N ILE A 126 2.18 -26.18 -11.41
CA ILE A 126 2.85 -26.17 -12.73
C ILE A 126 3.97 -27.21 -12.75
N ILE A 127 4.82 -27.27 -11.71
CA ILE A 127 5.90 -28.25 -11.61
C ILE A 127 5.32 -29.66 -11.65
N GLN A 128 4.30 -29.94 -10.82
CA GLN A 128 3.63 -31.24 -10.79
C GLN A 128 3.05 -31.66 -12.15
N LYS A 129 2.62 -30.72 -13.00
CA LYS A 129 2.02 -31.02 -14.31
C LYS A 129 3.04 -31.10 -15.44
N VAL A 130 4.13 -30.35 -15.37
CA VAL A 130 5.21 -30.35 -16.38
C VAL A 130 6.06 -31.62 -16.28
N ASP A 131 6.31 -32.13 -15.07
CA ASP A 131 7.10 -33.35 -14.83
C ASP A 131 6.55 -34.60 -15.55
N PRO A 132 5.24 -34.95 -15.45
CA PRO A 132 4.69 -36.09 -16.16
C PRO A 132 4.61 -35.85 -17.68
N LEU A 133 4.41 -34.61 -18.13
CA LEU A 133 4.33 -34.29 -19.56
C LEU A 133 5.69 -34.43 -20.25
N ASN A 134 6.75 -33.89 -19.65
CA ASN A 134 8.13 -34.07 -20.13
C ASN A 134 8.54 -35.55 -20.13
N THR A 135 8.12 -36.31 -19.12
CA THR A 135 8.36 -37.75 -19.04
C THR A 135 7.70 -38.50 -20.21
N ILE A 136 6.43 -38.18 -20.52
CA ILE A 136 5.70 -38.80 -21.64
C ILE A 136 6.31 -38.43 -23.00
N GLU A 137 6.76 -37.19 -23.19
CA GLU A 137 7.47 -36.78 -24.41
C GLU A 137 8.83 -37.47 -24.56
N CYS A 138 9.56 -37.68 -23.46
CA CYS A 138 10.77 -38.50 -23.44
C CYS A 138 10.49 -39.94 -23.89
N PHE A 139 9.41 -40.56 -23.40
CA PHE A 139 9.00 -41.91 -23.87
C PHE A 139 8.60 -41.96 -25.34
N ARG A 140 7.94 -40.92 -25.86
CA ARG A 140 7.49 -40.88 -27.27
C ARG A 140 8.64 -40.68 -28.26
N SER A 141 9.72 -40.02 -27.85
CA SER A 141 10.84 -39.66 -28.74
C SER A 141 11.94 -40.72 -28.85
N LEU A 142 11.93 -41.77 -28.00
CA LEU A 142 12.96 -42.81 -28.00
C LEU A 142 12.43 -44.20 -28.41
N PRO A 143 13.24 -45.02 -29.10
CA PRO A 143 12.91 -46.41 -29.37
C PRO A 143 12.83 -47.23 -28.06
N PRO A 144 12.03 -48.31 -28.00
CA PRO A 144 11.64 -49.00 -26.75
C PRO A 144 12.83 -49.52 -25.93
N LEU A 145 13.98 -49.78 -26.55
CA LEU A 145 15.20 -50.23 -25.87
C LEU A 145 15.95 -49.14 -25.08
N LYS A 146 15.64 -47.85 -25.27
CA LYS A 146 16.27 -46.73 -24.54
C LYS A 146 15.36 -46.01 -23.55
N ALA A 147 14.13 -46.52 -23.36
CA ALA A 147 13.14 -45.98 -22.42
C ALA A 147 13.64 -45.87 -20.96
N MET A 148 14.57 -46.74 -20.54
CA MET A 148 15.17 -46.68 -19.19
C MET A 148 16.02 -45.42 -18.95
N ALA A 149 16.48 -44.71 -19.99
CA ALA A 149 17.27 -43.49 -19.84
C ALA A 149 16.45 -42.29 -19.32
N CYS A 150 15.12 -42.29 -19.47
CA CYS A 150 14.25 -41.21 -19.00
C CYS A 150 14.07 -41.22 -17.46
N PHE A 151 14.34 -42.33 -16.78
CA PHE A 151 14.26 -42.45 -15.32
C PHE A 151 15.57 -42.10 -14.59
N GLY A 152 16.67 -41.86 -15.31
CA GLY A 152 18.03 -41.85 -14.75
C GLY A 152 18.58 -40.53 -14.23
N ASN A 153 17.84 -39.42 -14.29
CA ASN A 153 18.35 -38.09 -13.92
C ASN A 153 17.59 -37.43 -12.76
N TYR A 154 17.17 -38.21 -11.77
CA TYR A 154 16.94 -37.71 -10.41
C TYR A 154 18.15 -38.07 -9.56
N GLY A 155 19.19 -37.24 -9.64
CA GLY A 155 20.24 -37.18 -8.64
C GLY A 155 19.94 -36.06 -7.62
N PRO A 156 20.27 -36.24 -6.34
CA PRO A 156 20.12 -35.22 -5.30
C PRO A 156 20.94 -33.95 -5.57
#